data_AF-A0A958PB54-F1
#
_entry.id   AF-A0A958PB54-F1
#
_cell.length_a   1.000
_cell.length_b   1.000
_cell.length_c   1.000
_cell.angle_alpha   90.00
_cell.angle_beta   90.00
_cell.angle_gamma   90.00
#
_symmetry.space_group_name_H-M   'P 1'
#
loop_
_entity.id
_entity.type
_entity.pdbx_description
1 polymer ?
#
loop_
_entity_poly.entity_id
_entity_poly.type
_entity_poly.pdbx_seq_one_letter_code
_entity_poly.pdbx_strand_id
1 'polypeptide(L)'
;GQHSNEEYDAILDWINGDLKVDQVYHWVNNPEKFDDFDGLLLRGDRNPNTKGLLERLDARKLNKTWQDFETKLKAGTVRVVIVVGPENPAVYSDMGEKVQLINGVDKVVWMSACPVGELNTMTGTTWQIPLKTFVEKPGTYVNFQGRAQTVKPVTFLVKQALSVVEAVQLMAGEASKVELVEPEHHPKKNYFVYSRGPL
;
A
#
# COMPACT_ATOMS: atom_id res chain seq x y z
N GLY A 1 -0.33 -5.11 0.51
CA GLY A 1 0.95 -5.85 0.63
C GLY A 1 2.22 -5.02 0.44
N GLN A 2 2.16 -3.75 -0.01
CA GLN A 2 3.37 -2.97 -0.31
C GLN A 2 3.75 -1.92 0.75
N HIS A 3 2.85 -1.61 1.68
CA HIS A 3 3.04 -0.60 2.72
C HIS A 3 3.66 -1.21 3.98
N SER A 4 4.14 -0.34 4.85
CA SER A 4 4.73 -0.77 6.10
C SER A 4 3.69 -1.27 7.11
N ASN A 5 4.19 -1.97 8.10
CA ASN A 5 3.43 -2.40 9.26
C ASN A 5 2.75 -1.24 10.00
N GLU A 6 3.46 -0.15 10.22
CA GLU A 6 2.96 1.04 10.91
C GLU A 6 1.87 1.74 10.09
N GLU A 7 1.99 1.74 8.77
CA GLU A 7 0.97 2.26 7.86
C GLU A 7 -0.31 1.42 7.88
N TYR A 8 -0.17 0.09 7.91
CA TYR A 8 -1.32 -0.81 8.09
C TYR A 8 -1.98 -0.60 9.44
N ASP A 9 -1.21 -0.52 10.52
CA ASP A 9 -1.76 -0.33 11.86
C ASP A 9 -2.52 1.00 11.94
N ALA A 10 -1.95 2.11 11.44
CA ALA A 10 -2.62 3.41 11.43
C ALA A 10 -3.97 3.40 10.71
N ILE A 11 -4.03 2.87 9.48
CA ILE A 11 -5.30 2.87 8.74
C ILE A 11 -6.31 1.87 9.31
N LEU A 12 -5.86 0.69 9.75
CA LEU A 12 -6.77 -0.33 10.29
C LEU A 12 -7.33 0.09 11.65
N ASP A 13 -6.53 0.76 12.49
CA ASP A 13 -6.98 1.27 13.79
C ASP A 13 -7.97 2.42 13.61
N TRP A 14 -7.74 3.30 12.65
CA TRP A 14 -8.70 4.36 12.32
C TRP A 14 -10.01 3.79 11.77
N ILE A 15 -9.94 2.84 10.82
CA ILE A 15 -11.15 2.26 10.20
C ILE A 15 -11.95 1.42 11.20
N ASN A 16 -11.31 0.53 11.95
CA ASN A 16 -12.00 -0.38 12.87
C ASN A 16 -12.32 0.30 14.22
N GLY A 17 -11.41 1.10 14.74
CA GLY A 17 -11.57 1.80 16.02
C GLY A 17 -12.50 2.99 15.92
N ASP A 18 -12.09 4.02 15.16
CA ASP A 18 -12.77 5.32 15.15
C ASP A 18 -14.02 5.29 14.28
N LEU A 19 -13.90 4.76 13.06
CA LEU A 19 -15.03 4.67 12.12
C LEU A 19 -15.94 3.48 12.39
N LYS A 20 -15.48 2.47 13.16
CA LYS A 20 -16.21 1.23 13.47
C LYS A 20 -16.68 0.48 12.22
N VAL A 21 -15.85 0.51 11.18
CA VAL A 21 -16.09 -0.17 9.91
C VAL A 21 -15.29 -1.47 9.87
N ASP A 22 -15.98 -2.59 9.62
CA ASP A 22 -15.38 -3.93 9.47
C ASP A 22 -15.19 -4.34 8.00
N GLN A 23 -15.47 -3.41 7.07
CA GLN A 23 -15.49 -3.61 5.63
C GLN A 23 -14.12 -3.36 5.00
N VAL A 24 -13.12 -4.16 5.42
CA VAL A 24 -11.75 -4.07 4.94
C VAL A 24 -11.43 -5.24 4.03
N TYR A 25 -10.87 -4.94 2.85
CA TYR A 25 -10.59 -5.92 1.81
C TYR A 25 -9.13 -5.83 1.36
N HIS A 26 -8.51 -6.98 1.10
CA HIS A 26 -7.17 -7.04 0.54
C HIS A 26 -7.22 -7.31 -0.96
N TRP A 27 -6.65 -6.38 -1.74
CA TRP A 27 -6.45 -6.58 -3.18
C TRP A 27 -5.23 -7.48 -3.41
N VAL A 28 -5.50 -8.69 -3.89
CA VAL A 28 -4.48 -9.63 -4.35
C VAL A 28 -4.39 -9.53 -5.88
N ASN A 29 -3.21 -9.16 -6.40
CA ASN A 29 -2.97 -8.97 -7.83
C ASN A 29 -2.87 -10.28 -8.62
N ASN A 30 -2.35 -11.35 -8.02
CA ASN A 30 -2.16 -12.66 -8.65
C ASN A 30 -2.60 -13.79 -7.71
N PRO A 31 -3.92 -14.00 -7.51
CA PRO A 31 -4.40 -15.02 -6.57
C PRO A 31 -3.96 -16.44 -6.95
N GLU A 32 -3.88 -16.75 -8.25
CA GLU A 32 -3.53 -18.10 -8.74
C GLU A 32 -2.06 -18.47 -8.48
N LYS A 33 -1.18 -17.47 -8.46
CA LYS A 33 0.27 -17.65 -8.28
C LYS A 33 0.73 -17.21 -6.91
N PHE A 34 -0.19 -16.94 -5.99
CA PHE A 34 0.14 -16.27 -4.73
C PHE A 34 1.20 -17.03 -3.93
N ASP A 35 1.08 -18.36 -3.88
CA ASP A 35 1.99 -19.26 -3.17
C ASP A 35 3.13 -19.81 -4.05
N ASP A 36 3.22 -19.40 -5.31
CA ASP A 36 4.25 -19.90 -6.22
C ASP A 36 5.63 -19.38 -5.79
N PHE A 37 6.58 -20.29 -5.61
CA PHE A 37 7.98 -19.94 -5.38
C PHE A 37 8.87 -20.89 -6.17
N ASP A 38 9.77 -20.34 -6.98
CA ASP A 38 10.70 -21.14 -7.80
C ASP A 38 11.90 -21.68 -7.02
N GLY A 39 12.00 -21.40 -5.71
CA GLY A 39 13.11 -21.83 -4.87
C GLY A 39 14.38 -21.00 -5.00
N LEU A 40 14.44 -20.03 -5.94
CA LEU A 40 15.65 -19.29 -6.30
C LEU A 40 15.43 -17.77 -6.27
N LEU A 41 14.58 -17.24 -7.15
CA LEU A 41 14.45 -15.80 -7.40
C LEU A 41 13.00 -15.33 -7.60
N LEU A 42 12.17 -16.13 -8.27
CA LEU A 42 10.80 -15.77 -8.61
C LEU A 42 9.83 -16.21 -7.51
N ARG A 43 9.32 -15.21 -6.80
CA ARG A 43 8.12 -15.32 -5.96
C ARG A 43 6.89 -14.89 -6.77
N GLY A 44 5.82 -15.63 -6.63
CA GLY A 44 4.53 -15.33 -7.21
C GLY A 44 3.85 -14.15 -6.50
N ASP A 45 3.92 -14.10 -5.17
CA ASP A 45 3.74 -12.84 -4.43
C ASP A 45 4.97 -11.94 -4.57
N ARG A 46 4.82 -10.89 -5.39
CA ARG A 46 5.86 -9.88 -5.62
C ARG A 46 5.83 -8.76 -4.60
N ASN A 47 4.91 -8.78 -3.65
CA ASN A 47 4.80 -7.72 -2.67
C ASN A 47 5.76 -7.93 -1.49
N PRO A 48 6.39 -6.86 -0.98
CA PRO A 48 7.42 -6.95 0.05
C PRO A 48 6.86 -7.31 1.45
N ASN A 49 5.59 -7.02 1.74
CA ASN A 49 5.02 -7.09 3.09
C ASN A 49 3.59 -7.61 3.13
N THR A 50 3.28 -8.64 2.34
CA THR A 50 1.97 -9.29 2.41
C THR A 50 1.78 -10.05 3.72
N LYS A 51 2.82 -10.72 4.23
CA LYS A 51 2.73 -11.41 5.53
C LYS A 51 2.40 -10.43 6.66
N GLY A 52 3.07 -9.28 6.70
CA GLY A 52 2.78 -8.26 7.71
C GLY A 52 1.38 -7.68 7.61
N LEU A 53 0.79 -7.63 6.41
CA LEU A 53 -0.62 -7.26 6.23
C LEU A 53 -1.58 -8.35 6.73
N LEU A 54 -1.36 -9.61 6.36
CA LEU A 54 -2.21 -10.73 6.76
C LEU A 54 -2.22 -10.89 8.29
N GLU A 55 -1.05 -10.83 8.93
CA GLU A 55 -0.93 -10.88 10.40
C GLU A 55 -1.77 -9.79 11.10
N ARG A 56 -1.82 -8.58 10.53
CA ARG A 56 -2.57 -7.43 11.07
C ARG A 56 -4.07 -7.53 10.85
N LEU A 57 -4.47 -8.04 9.69
CA LEU A 57 -5.87 -8.32 9.39
C LEU A 57 -6.40 -9.41 10.33
N ASP A 58 -5.63 -10.48 10.53
CA ASP A 58 -5.98 -11.58 11.44
C ASP A 58 -6.06 -11.10 12.90
N ALA A 59 -5.10 -10.30 13.36
CA ALA A 59 -5.10 -9.73 14.71
C ALA A 59 -6.36 -8.89 15.01
N ARG A 60 -6.90 -8.22 13.98
CA ARG A 60 -8.12 -7.38 14.07
C ARG A 60 -9.39 -8.12 13.64
N LYS A 61 -9.30 -9.41 13.31
CA LYS A 61 -10.40 -10.26 12.80
C LYS A 61 -11.08 -9.68 11.56
N LEU A 62 -10.30 -9.02 10.70
CA LEU A 62 -10.76 -8.43 9.44
C LEU A 62 -10.52 -9.42 8.31
N ASN A 63 -11.49 -10.29 8.06
CA ASN A 63 -11.37 -11.43 7.12
C ASN A 63 -12.41 -11.40 5.99
N LYS A 64 -12.84 -10.21 5.56
CA LYS A 64 -13.79 -10.10 4.44
C LYS A 64 -13.14 -10.50 3.12
N THR A 65 -13.90 -11.18 2.27
CA THR A 65 -13.41 -11.67 0.98
C THR A 65 -13.69 -10.65 -0.12
N TRP A 66 -12.87 -10.69 -1.18
CA TRP A 66 -13.08 -9.82 -2.34
C TRP A 66 -14.44 -10.04 -3.01
N GLN A 67 -14.98 -11.27 -2.97
CA GLN A 67 -16.31 -11.60 -3.48
C GLN A 67 -17.43 -10.87 -2.72
N ASP A 68 -17.29 -10.69 -1.41
CA ASP A 68 -18.23 -9.90 -0.59
C ASP A 68 -18.22 -8.43 -1.02
N PHE A 69 -17.03 -7.88 -1.31
CA PHE A 69 -16.89 -6.51 -1.82
C PHE A 69 -17.62 -6.31 -3.16
N GLU A 70 -17.39 -7.19 -4.13
CA GLU A 70 -18.05 -7.13 -5.44
C GLU A 70 -19.58 -7.22 -5.31
N THR A 71 -20.07 -8.08 -4.41
CA THR A 71 -21.50 -8.24 -4.14
C THR A 71 -22.10 -6.95 -3.58
N LYS A 72 -21.41 -6.30 -2.64
CA LYS A 72 -21.85 -5.05 -2.00
C LYS A 72 -21.82 -3.84 -2.93
N LEU A 73 -20.83 -3.79 -3.83
CA LEU A 73 -20.77 -2.80 -4.91
C LEU A 73 -21.97 -2.94 -5.85
N LYS A 74 -22.25 -4.16 -6.32
CA LYS A 74 -23.41 -4.44 -7.18
C LYS A 74 -24.74 -4.13 -6.49
N ALA A 75 -24.81 -4.35 -5.18
CA ALA A 75 -25.99 -4.00 -4.38
C ALA A 75 -26.15 -2.48 -4.13
N GLY A 76 -25.18 -1.64 -4.51
CA GLY A 76 -25.23 -0.19 -4.30
C GLY A 76 -25.13 0.24 -2.83
N THR A 77 -24.66 -0.64 -1.96
CA THR A 77 -24.56 -0.38 -0.50
C THR A 77 -23.31 0.42 -0.14
N VAL A 78 -22.32 0.45 -1.03
CA VAL A 78 -21.03 1.11 -0.82
C VAL A 78 -21.07 2.52 -1.40
N ARG A 79 -20.95 3.53 -0.52
CA ARG A 79 -20.96 4.95 -0.92
C ARG A 79 -19.58 5.60 -0.97
N VAL A 80 -18.67 5.14 -0.13
CA VAL A 80 -17.31 5.66 -0.04
C VAL A 80 -16.35 4.50 -0.10
N VAL A 81 -15.36 4.60 -0.99
CA VAL A 81 -14.25 3.63 -1.06
C VAL A 81 -12.96 4.39 -0.76
N ILE A 82 -12.19 3.88 0.21
CA ILE A 82 -10.85 4.35 0.52
C ILE A 82 -9.88 3.26 0.06
N VAL A 83 -8.99 3.61 -0.88
CA VAL A 83 -8.02 2.69 -1.44
C VAL A 83 -6.62 3.12 -1.02
N VAL A 84 -5.93 2.24 -0.29
CA VAL A 84 -4.48 2.30 -0.15
C VAL A 84 -3.89 1.52 -1.32
N GLY A 85 -3.66 2.23 -2.42
CA GLY A 85 -3.20 1.70 -3.68
C GLY A 85 -1.75 1.19 -3.61
N PRO A 86 -1.31 0.42 -4.62
CA PRO A 86 0.07 -0.04 -4.67
C PRO A 86 1.04 1.14 -4.85
N GLU A 87 2.25 1.01 -4.30
CA GLU A 87 3.36 1.91 -4.58
C GLU A 87 3.88 1.73 -6.01
N ASN A 88 3.82 0.51 -6.54
CA ASN A 88 4.20 0.20 -7.91
C ASN A 88 3.01 -0.35 -8.72
N PRO A 89 2.32 0.48 -9.52
CA PRO A 89 1.22 0.03 -10.36
C PRO A 89 1.62 -1.02 -11.40
N ALA A 90 2.89 -1.07 -11.83
CA ALA A 90 3.33 -1.97 -12.91
C ALA A 90 3.25 -3.46 -12.54
N VAL A 91 3.14 -3.81 -11.25
CA VAL A 91 2.93 -5.20 -10.81
C VAL A 91 1.45 -5.57 -10.63
N TYR A 92 0.54 -4.65 -10.94
CA TYR A 92 -0.92 -4.81 -10.88
C TYR A 92 -1.49 -4.65 -12.29
N SER A 93 -1.48 -5.75 -13.07
CA SER A 93 -2.02 -5.75 -14.44
C SER A 93 -3.54 -5.57 -14.49
N ASP A 94 -4.24 -5.85 -13.39
CA ASP A 94 -5.69 -5.74 -13.23
C ASP A 94 -6.16 -4.36 -12.73
N MET A 95 -5.28 -3.35 -12.69
CA MET A 95 -5.58 -2.00 -12.20
C MET A 95 -6.82 -1.40 -12.86
N GLY A 96 -6.88 -1.43 -14.19
CA GLY A 96 -8.01 -0.88 -14.95
C GLY A 96 -9.33 -1.57 -14.63
N GLU A 97 -9.32 -2.90 -14.47
CA GLU A 97 -10.51 -3.68 -14.09
C GLU A 97 -11.00 -3.30 -12.69
N LYS A 98 -10.09 -3.13 -11.73
CA LYS A 98 -10.44 -2.73 -10.36
C LYS A 98 -10.97 -1.30 -10.27
N VAL A 99 -10.41 -0.37 -11.05
CA VAL A 99 -10.94 1.00 -11.14
C VAL A 99 -12.33 1.00 -11.77
N GLN A 100 -12.57 0.20 -12.81
CA GLN A 100 -13.91 0.06 -13.40
C GLN A 100 -14.91 -0.55 -12.42
N LEU A 101 -14.50 -1.54 -11.62
CA LEU A 101 -15.35 -2.18 -10.63
C LEU A 101 -15.91 -1.18 -9.60
N ILE A 102 -15.14 -0.15 -9.23
CA ILE A 102 -15.56 0.89 -8.29
C ILE A 102 -16.17 2.13 -8.96
N ASN A 103 -16.32 2.13 -10.29
CA ASN A 103 -16.79 3.30 -11.08
C ASN A 103 -18.28 3.66 -10.89
N GLY A 104 -18.97 3.03 -9.94
CA GLY A 104 -20.35 3.37 -9.56
C GLY A 104 -20.49 3.99 -8.17
N VAL A 105 -19.38 4.19 -7.44
CA VAL A 105 -19.40 4.67 -6.05
C VAL A 105 -19.44 6.20 -6.01
N ASP A 106 -20.22 6.78 -5.07
CA ASP A 106 -20.35 8.24 -4.92
C ASP A 106 -18.98 8.93 -4.73
N LYS A 107 -18.11 8.32 -3.90
CA LYS A 107 -16.84 8.89 -3.44
C LYS A 107 -15.72 7.87 -3.41
N VAL A 108 -14.57 8.24 -3.99
CA VAL A 108 -13.34 7.46 -3.95
C VAL A 108 -12.18 8.31 -3.43
N VAL A 109 -11.52 7.82 -2.38
CA VAL A 109 -10.25 8.37 -1.90
C VAL A 109 -9.17 7.36 -2.26
N TRP A 110 -8.29 7.73 -3.19
CA TRP A 110 -7.20 6.88 -3.65
C TRP A 110 -5.87 7.41 -3.18
N MET A 111 -5.15 6.62 -2.40
CA MET A 111 -3.85 6.96 -1.86
C MET A 111 -2.80 6.07 -2.53
N SER A 112 -1.87 6.66 -3.30
CA SER A 112 -0.80 5.91 -3.96
C SER A 112 0.41 6.81 -4.23
N ALA A 113 1.58 6.19 -4.38
CA ALA A 113 2.81 6.90 -4.74
C ALA A 113 2.87 7.30 -6.23
N CYS A 114 2.03 6.68 -7.08
CA CYS A 114 1.98 6.95 -8.50
C CYS A 114 0.59 7.47 -8.91
N PRO A 115 0.49 8.37 -9.89
CA PRO A 115 -0.79 8.76 -10.45
C PRO A 115 -1.44 7.56 -11.17
N VAL A 116 -2.75 7.41 -11.03
CA VAL A 116 -3.54 6.37 -11.73
C VAL A 116 -4.45 7.08 -12.71
N GLY A 117 -4.12 6.99 -14.00
CA GLY A 117 -4.79 7.76 -15.06
C GLY A 117 -6.27 7.41 -15.20
N GLU A 118 -6.62 6.15 -14.96
CA GLU A 118 -7.97 5.59 -15.05
C GLU A 118 -8.94 6.27 -14.07
N LEU A 119 -8.44 6.73 -12.90
CA LEU A 119 -9.25 7.43 -11.91
C LEU A 119 -9.80 8.77 -12.42
N ASN A 120 -9.15 9.38 -13.44
CA ASN A 120 -9.63 10.63 -14.03
C ASN A 120 -10.90 10.46 -14.88
N THR A 121 -11.27 9.21 -15.16
CA THR A 121 -12.48 8.88 -15.95
C THR A 121 -13.66 8.46 -15.07
N MET A 122 -13.49 8.51 -13.75
CA MET A 122 -14.53 8.13 -12.79
C MET A 122 -15.70 9.09 -12.80
N THR A 123 -16.90 8.56 -12.66
CA THR A 123 -18.14 9.36 -12.59
C THR A 123 -18.35 10.01 -11.22
N GLY A 124 -17.92 9.33 -10.16
CA GLY A 124 -18.01 9.78 -8.77
C GLY A 124 -16.94 10.81 -8.40
N THR A 125 -17.11 11.40 -7.21
CA THR A 125 -16.09 12.33 -6.68
C THR A 125 -14.84 11.55 -6.30
N THR A 126 -13.73 11.86 -6.95
CA THR A 126 -12.48 11.12 -6.78
C THR A 126 -11.37 12.04 -6.29
N TRP A 127 -10.73 11.66 -5.18
CA TRP A 127 -9.54 12.33 -4.64
C TRP A 127 -8.34 11.41 -4.78
N GLN A 128 -7.25 11.93 -5.34
CA GLN A 128 -5.96 11.25 -5.36
C GLN A 128 -5.02 11.93 -4.36
N ILE A 129 -4.59 11.19 -3.33
CA ILE A 129 -3.66 11.65 -2.31
C ILE A 129 -2.28 11.06 -2.63
N PRO A 130 -1.28 11.88 -2.98
CA PRO A 130 0.08 11.41 -3.24
C PRO A 130 0.70 10.83 -1.98
N LEU A 131 1.16 9.58 -2.07
CA LEU A 131 1.86 8.92 -0.97
C LEU A 131 3.37 8.91 -1.15
N LYS A 132 4.09 8.94 -0.03
CA LYS A 132 5.52 8.66 0.07
C LYS A 132 5.79 7.22 -0.34
N THR A 133 6.84 7.01 -1.11
CA THR A 133 7.40 5.68 -1.41
C THR A 133 8.18 5.13 -0.21
N PHE A 134 8.48 3.83 -0.20
CA PHE A 134 9.22 3.17 0.87
C PHE A 134 10.60 3.80 1.19
N VAL A 135 11.24 4.54 0.26
CA VAL A 135 12.53 5.22 0.51
C VAL A 135 12.37 6.55 1.26
N GLU A 136 11.16 7.10 1.31
CA GLU A 136 10.85 8.42 1.88
C GLU A 136 10.27 8.34 3.29
N LYS A 137 9.96 7.14 3.78
CA LYS A 137 9.30 6.92 5.06
C LYS A 137 9.97 5.79 5.85
N PRO A 138 10.00 5.88 7.20
CA PRO A 138 10.35 4.74 8.02
C PRO A 138 9.26 3.67 7.93
N GLY A 139 9.63 2.42 8.16
CA GLY A 139 8.63 1.36 8.23
C GLY A 139 9.23 -0.01 8.48
N THR A 140 8.42 -0.89 9.05
CA THR A 140 8.76 -2.30 9.27
C THR A 140 8.06 -3.16 8.23
N TYR A 141 8.81 -4.06 7.60
CA TYR A 141 8.32 -4.98 6.57
C TYR A 141 8.63 -6.41 6.99
N VAL A 142 7.66 -7.30 6.87
CA VAL A 142 7.78 -8.73 7.16
C VAL A 142 7.87 -9.48 5.84
N ASN A 143 9.03 -10.09 5.61
CA ASN A 143 9.25 -10.85 4.38
C ASN A 143 8.50 -12.20 4.40
N PHE A 144 8.58 -12.94 3.28
CA PHE A 144 7.94 -14.25 3.15
C PHE A 144 8.42 -15.30 4.17
N GLN A 145 9.59 -15.12 4.79
CA GLN A 145 10.12 -15.99 5.84
C GLN A 145 9.66 -15.58 7.25
N GLY A 146 8.79 -14.56 7.36
CA GLY A 146 8.36 -14.02 8.66
C GLY A 146 9.43 -13.16 9.34
N ARG A 147 10.48 -12.72 8.61
CA ARG A 147 11.53 -11.86 9.18
C ARG A 147 11.12 -10.40 9.03
N ALA A 148 11.01 -9.71 10.16
CA ALA A 148 10.78 -8.28 10.21
C ALA A 148 12.08 -7.50 9.96
N GLN A 149 11.99 -6.47 9.12
CA GLN A 149 13.08 -5.54 8.84
C GLN A 149 12.55 -4.11 8.90
N THR A 150 13.22 -3.27 9.68
CA THR A 150 12.89 -1.85 9.78
C THR A 150 13.81 -1.05 8.86
N VAL A 151 13.21 -0.20 8.03
CA VAL A 151 13.93 0.74 7.17
C VAL A 151 13.83 2.15 7.74
N LYS A 152 14.84 2.97 7.45
CA LYS A 152 14.85 4.40 7.74
C LYS A 152 14.65 5.17 6.43
N PRO A 153 14.06 6.37 6.49
CA PRO A 153 13.97 7.24 5.32
C PRO A 153 15.38 7.58 4.82
N VAL A 154 15.55 7.59 3.50
CA VAL A 154 16.83 7.85 2.83
C VAL A 154 16.82 9.22 2.17
N THR A 155 15.71 9.59 1.52
CA THR A 155 15.58 10.85 0.79
C THR A 155 14.10 11.23 0.67
N PHE A 156 13.81 12.46 0.23
CA PHE A 156 12.48 12.92 -0.14
C PHE A 156 12.44 13.20 -1.64
N LEU A 157 11.56 12.52 -2.36
CA LEU A 157 11.34 12.71 -3.78
C LEU A 157 10.21 13.73 -4.00
N VAL A 158 9.11 13.59 -3.26
CA VAL A 158 7.93 14.46 -3.37
C VAL A 158 7.66 15.12 -2.02
N LYS A 159 8.03 16.40 -1.91
CA LYS A 159 8.00 17.16 -0.63
C LYS A 159 6.63 17.22 0.06
N GLN A 160 5.54 17.15 -0.70
CA GLN A 160 4.17 17.23 -0.18
C GLN A 160 3.45 15.88 -0.15
N ALA A 161 4.12 14.79 -0.54
CA ALA A 161 3.55 13.46 -0.40
C ALA A 161 3.46 13.07 1.08
N LEU A 162 2.44 12.31 1.42
CA LEU A 162 2.16 11.86 2.78
C LEU A 162 2.48 10.38 2.92
N SER A 163 2.90 9.91 4.10
CA SER A 163 2.77 8.50 4.45
C SER A 163 1.29 8.17 4.67
N VAL A 164 0.93 6.89 4.64
CA VAL A 164 -0.46 6.49 5.00
C VAL A 164 -0.80 6.95 6.41
N VAL A 165 0.17 6.91 7.34
CA VAL A 165 -0.01 7.41 8.72
C VAL A 165 -0.41 8.89 8.72
N GLU A 166 0.36 9.74 8.03
CA GLU A 166 0.07 11.18 7.94
C GLU A 166 -1.27 11.46 7.25
N ALA A 167 -1.59 10.72 6.18
CA ALA A 167 -2.87 10.85 5.48
C ALA A 167 -4.05 10.48 6.39
N VAL A 168 -3.94 9.39 7.16
CA VAL A 168 -4.96 8.96 8.11
C VAL A 168 -5.14 9.97 9.24
N GLN A 169 -4.06 10.51 9.81
CA GLN A 169 -4.14 11.58 10.82
C GLN A 169 -4.93 12.79 10.31
N LEU A 170 -4.64 13.26 9.10
CA LEU A 170 -5.37 14.37 8.50
C LEU A 170 -6.85 14.04 8.28
N MET A 171 -7.16 12.82 7.82
CA MET A 171 -8.54 12.36 7.64
C MET A 171 -9.30 12.20 8.97
N ALA A 172 -8.60 11.86 10.05
CA ALA A 172 -9.14 11.80 11.41
C ALA A 172 -9.36 13.21 12.02
N GLY A 173 -8.93 14.27 11.34
CA GLY A 173 -9.01 15.65 11.84
C GLY A 173 -7.89 16.02 12.81
N GLU A 174 -6.83 15.22 12.88
CA GLU A 174 -5.66 15.48 13.69
C GLU A 174 -4.66 16.39 12.98
N ALA A 175 -3.88 17.14 13.75
CA ALA A 175 -2.79 17.93 13.21
C ALA A 175 -1.64 16.99 12.81
N SER A 176 -1.35 16.90 11.50
CA SER A 176 -0.16 16.17 11.03
C SER A 176 1.09 17.03 11.12
N LYS A 177 2.17 16.46 11.67
CA LYS A 177 3.52 17.02 11.57
C LYS A 177 4.24 16.30 10.44
N VAL A 178 4.33 16.95 9.28
CA VAL A 178 5.17 16.45 8.19
C VAL A 178 6.62 16.74 8.56
N GLU A 179 7.33 15.72 9.04
CA GLU A 179 8.77 15.81 9.27
C GLU A 179 9.50 15.58 7.94
N LEU A 180 10.15 16.64 7.44
CA LEU A 180 11.06 16.56 6.32
C LEU A 180 12.43 16.11 6.86
N VAL A 181 12.93 14.96 6.40
CA VAL A 181 14.32 14.56 6.68
C VAL A 181 15.19 15.10 5.56
N GLU A 182 16.23 15.84 5.94
CA GLU A 182 17.29 16.22 5.02
C GLU A 182 17.96 14.94 4.47
N PRO A 183 18.13 14.79 3.16
CA PRO A 183 18.79 13.61 2.60
C PRO A 183 20.21 13.51 3.17
N GLU A 184 20.56 12.33 3.70
CA GLU A 184 21.90 12.10 4.23
C GLU A 184 22.93 12.08 3.09
N HIS A 185 23.69 13.16 2.95
CA HIS A 185 24.81 13.27 2.02
C HIS A 185 26.05 12.55 2.57
N HIS A 186 26.05 11.22 2.55
CA HIS A 186 27.27 10.46 2.80
C HIS A 186 28.01 10.23 1.48
N PRO A 187 29.31 10.56 1.36
CA PRO A 187 30.12 10.08 0.25
C PRO A 187 30.19 8.54 0.32
N LYS A 188 29.35 7.86 -0.46
CA LYS A 188 29.46 6.41 -0.63
C LYS A 188 30.71 6.11 -1.46
N LYS A 189 31.70 5.48 -0.83
CA LYS A 189 32.83 4.89 -1.55
C LYS A 189 32.32 3.69 -2.34
N ASN A 190 32.12 3.87 -3.64
CA ASN A 190 31.77 2.77 -4.54
C ASN A 190 32.99 1.85 -4.67
N TYR A 191 32.81 0.57 -4.33
CA TYR A 191 33.80 -0.46 -4.57
C TYR A 191 33.48 -1.12 -5.90
N PHE A 192 34.25 -0.79 -6.92
CA PHE A 192 34.17 -1.45 -8.21
C PHE A 192 35.06 -2.69 -8.19
N VAL A 193 34.49 -3.85 -8.50
CA VAL A 193 35.24 -5.09 -8.66
C VAL A 193 35.48 -5.27 -10.16
N TYR A 194 36.71 -5.01 -10.60
CA TYR A 194 37.10 -5.11 -12.01
C TYR A 194 37.54 -6.51 -12.44
N SER A 195 37.63 -7.45 -11.50
CA SER A 195 38.00 -8.84 -11.77
C SER A 195 37.00 -9.80 -11.13
N ARG A 196 36.49 -10.73 -11.94
CA ARG A 196 35.65 -11.82 -11.45
C ARG A 196 36.51 -12.72 -10.56
N GLY A 197 36.04 -13.06 -9.37
CA GLY A 197 36.70 -14.07 -8.52
C GLY A 197 36.71 -15.45 -9.19
N PRO A 198 37.59 -16.36 -8.75
CA PRO A 198 37.61 -17.73 -9.28
C PRO A 198 36.27 -18.42 -9.02
N LEU A 199 35.78 -19.14 -10.04
CA LEU A 199 34.62 -20.02 -9.97
C LEU A 199 34.93 -21.28 -9.17
#